data_AF-A0A1Q9K687-F1
#
_entry.id   AF-A0A1Q9K687-F1
#
_cell.length_a   1.000
_cell.length_b   1.000
_cell.length_c   1.000
_cell.angle_alpha   90.00
_cell.angle_beta   90.00
_cell.angle_gamma   90.00
#
_symmetry.space_group_name_H-M   'P 1'
#
loop_
_entity.id
_entity.type
_entity.pdbx_description
1 polymer ?
#
loop_
_entity_poly.entity_id
_entity_poly.type
_entity_poly.pdbx_seq_one_letter_code
_entity_poly.pdbx_strand_id
1 'polypeptide(L)'
;MTLWQRIASPREVRLTPKKNVELVYPWILNIQDQIKDKKRGTVPEKLNLKCNREKFKGQYIFENCGAGINEYTISWSGRMYACGLLNDGYTEPFINGFDYAWRKLPEVYPQNKKIEKCESCKYIGLCETCPANRLAETGDWFGVPQYACDEAKEIYQILSKMDII
;
A
#
# COMPACT_ATOMS: atom_id res chain seq x y z
N MET A 1 24.43 -19.35 21.68
CA MET A 1 23.82 -18.20 21.00
C MET A 1 24.55 -17.99 19.69
N THR A 2 23.96 -18.39 18.56
CA THR A 2 24.58 -18.36 17.23
C THR A 2 24.69 -16.92 16.72
N LEU A 3 25.83 -16.58 16.10
CA LEU A 3 26.23 -15.25 15.59
C LEU A 3 25.28 -14.59 14.54
N TRP A 4 24.12 -15.16 14.25
CA TRP A 4 23.18 -14.70 13.22
C TRP A 4 22.09 -13.74 13.74
N GLN A 5 22.10 -13.37 15.03
CA GLN A 5 21.07 -12.49 15.62
C GLN A 5 21.27 -10.98 15.38
N ARG A 6 22.25 -10.58 14.55
CA ARG A 6 22.41 -9.17 14.09
C ARG A 6 22.08 -9.01 12.62
N ILE A 7 21.09 -9.73 12.11
CA ILE A 7 20.44 -9.37 10.84
C ILE A 7 19.72 -8.04 11.09
N ALA A 8 20.01 -7.03 10.28
CA ALA A 8 19.43 -5.70 10.41
C ALA A 8 17.93 -5.79 10.71
N SER A 9 17.49 -5.24 11.84
CA SER A 9 16.07 -5.15 12.18
C SER A 9 15.50 -3.95 11.43
N PRO A 10 14.64 -4.15 10.40
CA PRO A 10 14.11 -3.01 9.64
C PRO A 10 13.37 -2.02 10.54
N ARG A 11 12.82 -2.48 11.68
CA ARG A 11 12.15 -1.64 12.67
C ARG A 11 13.10 -0.68 13.40
N GLU A 12 14.35 -1.08 13.62
CA GLU A 12 15.35 -0.25 14.32
C GLU A 12 15.89 0.89 13.45
N VAL A 13 15.87 0.70 12.13
CA VAL A 13 16.32 1.70 11.15
C VAL A 13 15.17 2.37 10.40
N ARG A 14 13.92 2.01 10.73
CA ARG A 14 12.73 2.59 10.09
C ARG A 14 12.67 4.07 10.41
N LEU A 15 12.50 4.89 9.38
CA LEU A 15 12.19 6.31 9.56
C LEU A 15 10.89 6.46 10.36
N THR A 16 10.74 7.60 11.03
CA THR A 16 9.42 7.96 11.57
C THR A 16 8.46 8.25 10.41
N PRO A 17 7.14 8.09 10.58
CA PRO A 17 6.16 8.38 9.54
C PRO A 17 6.37 9.75 8.88
N LYS A 18 6.61 10.78 9.71
CA LYS A 18 6.93 12.14 9.24
C LYS A 18 8.17 12.16 8.35
N LYS A 19 9.30 11.58 8.80
CA LYS A 19 10.55 11.56 8.02
C LYS A 19 10.40 10.76 6.73
N ASN A 20 9.60 9.69 6.73
CA ASN A 20 9.36 8.90 5.53
C ASN A 20 8.51 9.68 4.52
N VAL A 21 7.46 10.37 4.98
CA VAL A 21 6.65 11.24 4.12
C VAL A 21 7.49 12.36 3.50
N GLU A 22 8.36 12.99 4.29
CA GLU A 22 9.30 14.01 3.81
C GLU A 22 10.25 13.46 2.73
N LEU A 23 10.69 12.21 2.86
CA LEU A 23 11.58 11.54 1.91
C LEU A 23 10.87 11.08 0.63
N VAL A 24 9.68 10.46 0.76
CA VAL A 24 8.95 9.83 -0.35
C VAL A 24 8.15 10.83 -1.17
N TYR A 25 7.69 11.92 -0.54
CA TYR A 25 6.89 12.96 -1.19
C TYR A 25 7.61 14.31 -1.21
N PRO A 26 8.84 14.41 -1.74
CA PRO A 26 9.57 15.68 -1.77
C PRO A 26 8.85 16.72 -2.61
N TRP A 27 8.02 16.30 -3.58
CA TRP A 27 7.20 17.20 -4.37
C TRP A 27 6.14 17.94 -3.53
N ILE A 28 5.58 17.31 -2.49
CA ILE A 28 4.62 17.97 -1.59
C ILE A 28 5.33 19.10 -0.83
N LEU A 29 6.56 18.85 -0.37
CA LEU A 29 7.38 19.86 0.29
C LEU A 29 7.79 20.98 -0.70
N ASN A 30 8.14 20.62 -1.93
CA ASN A 30 8.45 21.60 -2.97
C ASN A 30 7.25 22.51 -3.27
N ILE A 31 6.03 21.97 -3.33
CA ILE A 31 4.80 22.76 -3.45
C ILE A 31 4.65 23.69 -2.24
N GLN A 32 4.92 23.19 -1.03
CA GLN A 32 4.90 24.01 0.19
C GLN A 32 5.80 25.23 0.07
N ASP A 33 7.02 25.03 -0.41
CA ASP A 33 8.01 26.10 -0.52
C ASP A 33 7.69 27.06 -1.66
N GLN A 34 7.15 26.58 -2.78
CA GLN A 34 6.62 27.44 -3.84
C GLN A 34 5.47 28.35 -3.35
N ILE A 35 4.56 27.80 -2.53
CA ILE A 35 3.46 28.56 -1.92
C ILE A 35 4.02 29.63 -0.96
N LYS A 36 4.98 29.29 -0.10
CA LYS A 36 5.64 30.24 0.82
C LYS A 36 6.36 31.36 0.07
N ASP A 37 7.07 31.02 -1.01
CA ASP A 37 7.85 31.97 -1.82
C ASP A 37 6.99 32.86 -2.71
N LYS A 38 5.66 32.71 -2.72
CA LYS A 38 4.71 33.39 -3.64
C LYS A 38 5.07 33.19 -5.13
N LYS A 39 5.91 32.22 -5.46
CA LYS A 39 6.18 31.79 -6.83
C LYS A 39 4.96 31.00 -7.27
N ARG A 40 3.94 31.71 -7.80
CA ARG A 40 2.70 31.13 -8.37
C ARG A 40 3.03 30.28 -9.61
N GLY A 41 3.59 29.09 -9.40
CA GLY A 41 3.33 27.94 -10.25
C GLY A 41 1.93 27.41 -9.92
N THR A 42 1.23 26.85 -10.89
CA THR A 42 -0.14 26.35 -10.79
C THR A 42 -0.36 25.49 -9.54
N VAL A 43 -0.89 26.07 -8.46
CA VAL A 43 -1.40 25.31 -7.33
C VAL A 43 -2.53 24.44 -7.89
N PRO A 44 -2.48 23.11 -7.73
CA PRO A 44 -3.58 22.26 -8.17
C PRO A 44 -4.88 22.76 -7.53
N GLU A 45 -5.94 22.88 -8.33
CA GLU A 45 -7.29 23.11 -7.83
C GLU A 45 -7.56 22.14 -6.65
N LYS A 46 -8.20 22.62 -5.57
CA LYS A 46 -8.30 21.92 -4.27
C LYS A 46 -8.41 20.41 -4.47
N LEU A 47 -7.42 19.66 -3.95
CA LEU A 47 -7.35 18.23 -4.18
C LEU A 47 -8.55 17.59 -3.50
N ASN A 48 -9.49 17.10 -4.29
CA ASN A 48 -10.65 16.43 -3.75
C ASN A 48 -10.20 15.07 -3.20
N LEU A 49 -9.96 14.99 -1.88
CA LEU A 49 -9.66 13.74 -1.16
C LEU A 49 -10.85 12.78 -1.12
N LYS A 50 -11.79 12.88 -2.07
CA LYS A 50 -12.79 11.84 -2.30
C LYS A 50 -12.04 10.53 -2.44
N CYS A 51 -12.10 9.76 -1.37
CA CYS A 51 -11.85 8.34 -1.41
C CYS A 51 -12.58 7.82 -2.64
N ASN A 52 -11.86 7.19 -3.57
CA ASN A 52 -12.49 6.25 -4.48
C ASN A 52 -12.98 5.09 -3.60
N ARG A 53 -14.07 5.30 -2.84
CA ARG A 53 -14.73 4.29 -1.98
C ARG A 53 -15.20 3.11 -2.83
N GLU A 54 -15.25 3.31 -4.15
CA GLU A 54 -15.49 2.30 -5.16
C GLU A 54 -14.40 1.21 -5.22
N LYS A 55 -13.22 1.45 -4.64
CA LYS A 55 -12.09 0.51 -4.57
C LYS A 55 -12.41 -0.82 -3.86
N PHE A 56 -13.56 -0.99 -3.21
CA PHE A 56 -13.89 -2.22 -2.49
C PHE A 56 -15.11 -2.97 -3.04
N LYS A 57 -15.52 -2.72 -4.29
CA LYS A 57 -16.67 -3.43 -4.91
C LYS A 57 -16.32 -4.81 -5.48
N GLY A 58 -15.03 -5.09 -5.61
CA GLY A 58 -14.52 -6.34 -6.17
C GLY A 58 -14.66 -7.56 -5.26
N GLN A 59 -14.72 -8.74 -5.87
CA GLN A 59 -14.69 -10.04 -5.18
C GLN A 59 -13.29 -10.34 -4.63
N TYR A 60 -12.23 -10.00 -5.39
CA TYR A 60 -10.85 -10.35 -5.04
C TYR A 60 -10.16 -9.23 -4.27
N ILE A 61 -9.35 -9.58 -3.27
CA ILE A 61 -8.67 -8.60 -2.41
C ILE A 61 -7.69 -7.69 -3.17
N PHE A 62 -7.20 -8.14 -4.32
CA PHE A 62 -6.26 -7.42 -5.18
C PHE A 62 -6.90 -6.77 -6.42
N GLU A 63 -8.22 -6.71 -6.50
CA GLU A 63 -8.93 -6.29 -7.71
C GLU A 63 -8.58 -4.87 -8.18
N ASN A 64 -8.22 -3.97 -7.26
CA ASN A 64 -7.82 -2.59 -7.61
C ASN A 64 -6.50 -2.50 -8.37
N CYS A 65 -5.52 -3.33 -8.01
CA CYS A 65 -4.21 -3.29 -8.67
C CYS A 65 -4.10 -4.34 -9.78
N GLY A 66 -4.98 -5.35 -9.79
CA GLY A 66 -4.98 -6.44 -10.76
C GLY A 66 -4.04 -7.61 -10.39
N ALA A 67 -3.34 -7.52 -9.26
CA ALA A 67 -2.41 -8.56 -8.81
C ALA A 67 -3.09 -9.92 -8.69
N GLY A 68 -2.52 -10.93 -9.34
CA GLY A 68 -3.06 -12.28 -9.43
C GLY A 68 -4.16 -12.47 -10.48
N ILE A 69 -4.70 -11.38 -11.04
CA ILE A 69 -5.78 -11.41 -12.05
C ILE A 69 -5.18 -11.21 -13.44
N ASN A 70 -4.54 -10.07 -13.69
CA ASN A 70 -3.91 -9.74 -14.99
C ASN A 70 -2.38 -9.64 -14.92
N GLU A 71 -1.81 -9.77 -13.73
CA GLU A 71 -0.38 -9.84 -13.48
C GLU A 71 -0.08 -10.93 -12.44
N TYR A 72 1.14 -11.45 -12.45
CA TYR A 72 1.61 -12.46 -11.50
C TYR A 72 3.12 -12.33 -11.32
N THR A 73 3.66 -13.00 -10.29
CA THR A 73 5.09 -13.15 -10.06
C THR A 73 5.42 -14.62 -9.86
N ILE A 74 6.40 -15.14 -10.60
CA ILE A 74 6.92 -16.50 -10.38
C ILE A 74 8.26 -16.38 -9.65
N SER A 75 8.36 -17.02 -8.48
CA SER A 75 9.60 -17.05 -7.70
C SER A 75 10.62 -18.01 -8.31
N TRP A 76 11.86 -17.95 -7.83
CA TRP A 76 12.93 -18.87 -8.24
C TRP A 76 12.60 -20.35 -7.98
N SER A 77 11.71 -20.64 -7.02
CA SER A 77 11.27 -22.00 -6.69
C SER A 77 10.09 -22.47 -7.56
N GLY A 78 9.70 -21.70 -8.58
CA GLY A 78 8.60 -22.02 -9.48
C GLY A 78 7.20 -21.76 -8.92
N ARG A 79 7.06 -21.11 -7.76
CA ARG A 79 5.76 -20.76 -7.17
C ARG A 79 5.24 -19.45 -7.78
N MET A 80 3.97 -19.43 -8.14
CA MET A 80 3.28 -18.26 -8.70
C MET A 80 2.48 -17.53 -7.62
N TYR A 81 2.75 -16.25 -7.43
CA TYR A 81 2.10 -15.34 -6.49
C TYR A 81 1.40 -14.20 -7.25
N ALA A 82 0.42 -13.54 -6.61
CA ALA A 82 -0.26 -12.39 -7.17
C ALA A 82 0.68 -11.20 -7.42
N CYS A 83 1.63 -10.94 -6.52
CA CYS A 83 2.67 -9.93 -6.70
C CYS A 83 3.95 -10.30 -5.94
N GLY A 84 5.06 -9.62 -6.26
CA GLY A 84 6.39 -9.90 -5.69
C GLY A 84 6.56 -9.53 -4.22
N LEU A 85 5.55 -8.95 -3.57
CA LEU A 85 5.58 -8.63 -2.13
C LEU A 85 5.09 -9.79 -1.26
N LEU A 86 4.53 -10.83 -1.86
CA LEU A 86 3.90 -11.93 -1.15
C LEU A 86 4.88 -13.09 -0.96
N ASN A 87 4.77 -13.72 0.21
CA ASN A 87 5.44 -14.98 0.54
C ASN A 87 4.45 -16.12 0.81
N ASP A 88 3.15 -15.82 0.86
CA ASP A 88 2.05 -16.76 1.11
C ASP A 88 0.94 -16.61 0.05
N GLY A 89 0.14 -17.66 -0.12
CA GLY A 89 -0.85 -17.82 -1.18
C GLY A 89 -0.18 -17.95 -2.55
N TYR A 90 -0.02 -19.18 -3.05
CA TYR A 90 0.59 -19.44 -4.35
C TYR A 90 -0.09 -20.58 -5.10
N THR A 91 0.16 -20.63 -6.41
CA THR A 91 -0.15 -21.78 -7.27
C THR A 91 1.14 -22.31 -7.91
N GLU A 92 1.10 -23.51 -8.49
CA GLU A 92 2.28 -24.22 -9.00
C GLU A 92 2.19 -24.47 -10.51
N PRO A 93 2.52 -23.47 -11.35
CA PRO A 93 2.34 -23.54 -12.82
C PRO A 93 3.15 -24.65 -13.49
N PHE A 94 4.29 -25.05 -12.91
CA PHE A 94 5.14 -26.12 -13.43
C PHE A 94 4.65 -27.53 -13.05
N ILE A 95 3.67 -27.62 -12.13
CA ILE A 95 3.08 -28.89 -11.69
C ILE A 95 1.68 -29.05 -12.28
N ASN A 96 0.83 -28.03 -12.15
CA ASN A 96 -0.57 -28.09 -12.55
C ASN A 96 -0.84 -27.56 -13.97
N GLY A 97 0.18 -27.01 -14.63
CA GLY A 97 0.05 -26.28 -15.89
C GLY A 97 -0.24 -24.80 -15.67
N PHE A 98 0.34 -23.97 -16.55
CA PHE A 98 0.36 -22.51 -16.39
C PHE A 98 -1.04 -21.87 -16.43
N ASP A 99 -1.89 -22.21 -17.41
CA ASP A 99 -3.23 -21.62 -17.55
C ASP A 99 -4.11 -21.93 -16.32
N TYR A 100 -4.08 -23.18 -15.84
CA TYR A 100 -4.81 -23.58 -14.64
C TYR A 100 -4.31 -22.83 -13.40
N ALA A 101 -2.98 -22.80 -13.20
CA ALA A 101 -2.38 -22.13 -12.04
C ALA A 101 -2.67 -20.63 -12.01
N TRP A 102 -2.67 -19.95 -13.17
CA TRP A 102 -3.03 -18.53 -13.25
C TRP A 102 -4.51 -18.32 -12.96
N ARG A 103 -5.42 -19.06 -13.60
CA ARG A 103 -6.87 -18.90 -13.35
C ARG A 103 -7.24 -19.11 -11.88
N LYS A 104 -6.53 -19.99 -11.17
CA LYS A 104 -6.74 -20.26 -9.75
C LYS A 104 -6.09 -19.27 -8.81
N LEU A 105 -5.13 -18.47 -9.28
CA LEU A 105 -4.34 -17.60 -8.42
C LEU A 105 -5.19 -16.57 -7.63
N PRO A 106 -6.21 -15.89 -8.17
CA PRO A 106 -7.05 -15.00 -7.37
C PRO A 106 -7.80 -15.71 -6.24
N GLU A 107 -8.13 -16.99 -6.43
CA GLU A 107 -8.95 -17.79 -5.51
C GLU A 107 -8.17 -18.27 -4.28
N VAL A 108 -6.83 -18.30 -4.32
CA VAL A 108 -6.01 -18.74 -3.17
C VAL A 108 -5.90 -17.67 -2.08
N TYR A 109 -6.33 -16.45 -2.36
CA TYR A 109 -6.32 -15.33 -1.43
C TYR A 109 -7.69 -15.14 -0.78
N PRO A 110 -7.75 -14.51 0.41
CA PRO A 110 -9.02 -14.15 1.02
C PRO A 110 -9.87 -13.30 0.08
N GLN A 111 -11.18 -13.54 0.12
CA GLN A 111 -12.14 -12.69 -0.56
C GLN A 111 -12.14 -11.30 0.07
N ASN A 112 -12.34 -10.28 -0.75
CA ASN A 112 -12.37 -8.91 -0.31
C ASN A 112 -13.48 -8.69 0.75
N LYS A 113 -13.19 -7.89 1.78
CA LYS A 113 -14.16 -7.45 2.77
C LYS A 113 -13.86 -6.05 3.26
N LYS A 114 -14.89 -5.42 3.84
CA LYS A 114 -14.78 -4.10 4.46
C LYS A 114 -13.95 -4.16 5.74
N ILE A 115 -13.22 -3.07 5.99
CA ILE A 115 -12.46 -2.84 7.22
C ILE A 115 -13.11 -1.64 7.91
N GLU A 116 -13.85 -1.88 9.00
CA GLU A 116 -14.69 -0.88 9.67
C GLU A 116 -13.93 0.43 9.99
N LYS A 117 -12.71 0.31 10.55
CA LYS A 117 -11.85 1.47 10.86
C LYS A 117 -11.51 2.32 9.63
N CYS A 118 -11.47 1.71 8.45
CA CYS A 118 -11.16 2.39 7.20
C CYS A 118 -12.40 2.99 6.53
N GLU A 119 -13.61 2.47 6.78
CA GLU A 119 -14.84 2.94 6.13
C GLU A 119 -15.16 4.40 6.44
N SER A 120 -14.91 4.83 7.68
CA SER A 120 -15.10 6.22 8.12
C SER A 120 -13.80 7.02 8.22
N CYS A 121 -12.68 6.48 7.72
CA CYS A 121 -11.39 7.15 7.85
C CYS A 121 -11.30 8.34 6.88
N LYS A 122 -11.15 9.56 7.42
CA LYS A 122 -10.98 10.77 6.61
C LYS A 122 -9.66 10.83 5.82
N TYR A 123 -8.65 10.04 6.22
CA TYR A 123 -7.34 10.01 5.57
C TYR A 123 -7.23 8.95 4.46
N ILE A 124 -8.28 8.15 4.24
CA ILE A 124 -8.23 6.98 3.35
C ILE A 124 -7.85 7.33 1.90
N GLY A 125 -8.17 8.55 1.43
CA GLY A 125 -7.79 9.03 0.10
C GLY A 125 -6.29 9.29 -0.07
N LEU A 126 -5.52 9.31 1.03
CA LEU A 126 -4.07 9.48 1.07
C LEU A 126 -3.35 8.20 1.53
N CYS A 127 -4.10 7.10 1.72
CA CYS A 127 -3.55 5.86 2.23
C CYS A 127 -3.08 4.98 1.06
N GLU A 128 -1.77 4.69 1.04
CA GLU A 128 -1.13 3.84 0.03
C GLU A 128 -0.99 2.37 0.49
N THR A 129 -1.68 1.99 1.57
CA THR A 129 -1.59 0.62 2.09
C THR A 129 -2.34 -0.37 1.19
N CYS A 130 -1.60 -1.31 0.60
CA CYS A 130 -2.15 -2.46 -0.12
C CYS A 130 -2.35 -3.69 0.80
N PRO A 131 -3.09 -4.72 0.39
CA PRO A 131 -3.29 -5.94 1.18
C PRO A 131 -1.99 -6.64 1.56
N ALA A 132 -1.00 -6.69 0.66
CA ALA A 132 0.31 -7.27 0.94
C ALA A 132 1.04 -6.54 2.08
N ASN A 133 0.99 -5.20 2.10
CA ASN A 133 1.56 -4.41 3.19
C ASN A 133 0.83 -4.64 4.52
N ARG A 134 -0.50 -4.83 4.52
CA ARG A 134 -1.25 -5.18 5.73
C ARG A 134 -0.78 -6.50 6.31
N LEU A 135 -0.67 -7.53 5.46
CA LEU A 135 -0.18 -8.83 5.86
C LEU A 135 1.25 -8.74 6.43
N ALA A 136 2.15 -8.04 5.75
CA ALA A 136 3.55 -7.92 6.18
C ALA A 136 3.69 -7.18 7.53
N GLU A 137 2.92 -6.12 7.75
CA GLU A 137 3.03 -5.30 8.97
C GLU A 137 2.27 -5.88 10.17
N THR A 138 1.15 -6.58 9.92
CA THR A 138 0.21 -6.97 10.97
C THR A 138 0.00 -8.48 11.09
N GLY A 139 0.44 -9.26 10.10
CA GLY A 139 0.11 -10.68 9.99
C GLY A 139 -1.32 -10.96 9.54
N ASP A 140 -2.11 -9.92 9.21
CA ASP A 140 -3.51 -10.02 8.78
C ASP A 140 -3.72 -9.24 7.48
N TRP A 141 -4.32 -9.90 6.49
CA TRP A 141 -4.74 -9.33 5.22
C TRP A 141 -5.64 -8.08 5.37
N PHE A 142 -6.38 -8.01 6.47
CA PHE A 142 -7.32 -6.92 6.77
C PHE A 142 -6.89 -6.10 7.99
N GLY A 143 -5.68 -6.35 8.51
CA GLY A 143 -5.13 -5.60 9.63
C GLY A 143 -4.93 -4.13 9.28
N VAL A 144 -4.88 -3.28 10.31
CA VAL A 144 -4.72 -1.82 10.17
C VAL A 144 -3.29 -1.44 10.59
N PRO A 145 -2.35 -1.31 9.65
CA PRO A 145 -0.96 -0.97 9.99
C PRO A 145 -0.89 0.49 10.47
N GLN A 146 -0.60 0.66 11.78
CA GLN A 146 -0.59 1.98 12.41
C GLN A 146 0.42 2.92 11.75
N TYR A 147 1.60 2.42 11.38
CA TYR A 147 2.64 3.21 10.73
C TYR A 147 2.13 3.90 9.45
N ALA A 148 1.46 3.16 8.56
CA ALA A 148 0.92 3.72 7.33
C ALA A 148 -0.29 4.64 7.57
N CYS A 149 -1.07 4.40 8.64
CA CYS A 149 -2.11 5.34 9.07
C CYS A 149 -1.53 6.67 9.52
N ASP A 150 -0.40 6.64 10.22
CA ASP A 150 0.31 7.83 10.67
C ASP A 150 0.92 8.60 9.47
N GLU A 151 1.45 7.90 8.46
CA GLU A 151 1.93 8.55 7.23
C GLU A 151 0.80 9.29 6.49
N ALA A 152 -0.36 8.64 6.29
CA ALA A 152 -1.51 9.28 5.68
C ALA A 152 -1.97 10.52 6.46
N LYS A 153 -1.89 10.46 7.81
CA LYS A 153 -2.18 11.59 8.69
C LYS A 153 -1.15 12.72 8.56
N GLU A 154 0.13 12.42 8.43
CA GLU A 154 1.18 13.42 8.20
C GLU A 154 0.98 14.13 6.85
N ILE A 155 0.71 13.38 5.78
CA ILE A 155 0.40 13.95 4.45
C ILE A 155 -0.82 14.88 4.55
N TYR A 156 -1.89 14.43 5.21
CA TYR A 156 -3.08 15.26 5.42
C TYR A 156 -2.74 16.57 6.14
N GLN A 157 -1.97 16.53 7.23
CA GLN A 157 -1.60 17.73 7.97
C GLN A 157 -0.76 18.69 7.12
N ILE A 158 0.14 18.18 6.29
CA ILE A 158 0.98 18.96 5.38
C ILE A 158 0.10 19.68 4.34
N LEU A 159 -0.82 18.95 3.70
CA LEU A 159 -1.73 19.50 2.70
C LEU A 159 -2.74 20.50 3.29
N SER A 160 -3.29 20.24 4.48
CA SER A 160 -4.19 21.16 5.17
C SER A 160 -3.51 22.48 5.54
N LYS A 161 -2.22 22.44 5.95
CA LYS A 161 -1.44 23.65 6.21
C LYS A 161 -1.19 24.50 4.96
N MET A 162 -1.36 23.91 3.77
CA MET A 162 -1.23 24.60 2.49
C MET A 162 -2.57 25.05 1.88
N ASP A 163 -3.70 24.82 2.57
CA ASP A 163 -5.07 25.07 2.05
C ASP A 163 -5.35 24.39 0.69
N ILE A 164 -4.69 23.25 0.43
CA ILE A 164 -4.92 22.41 -0.76
C ILE A 164 -6.14 21.51 -0.55
N ILE A 165 -6.44 21.13 0.70
CA ILE A 165 -7.52 20.23 1.11
C ILE A 165 -8.32 20.81 2.26
#